data_AF-A0A3B0SHP6-F1
#
_entry.id   AF-A0A3B0SHP6-F1
#
_cell.length_a   1.000
_cell.length_b   1.000
_cell.length_c   1.000
_cell.angle_alpha   90.00
_cell.angle_beta   90.00
_cell.angle_gamma   90.00
#
_symmetry.space_group_name_H-M   'P 1'
#
loop_
_entity.id
_entity.type
_entity.pdbx_description
1 polymer ?
#
loop_
_entity_poly.entity_id
_entity_poly.type
_entity_poly.pdbx_seq_one_letter_code
_entity_poly.pdbx_strand_id
1 'polypeptide(L)'
;MTIAGFDVRQVSAAHVRNFARSLGNLAKTDLLGEKQVAALAGLTPINSDSRKRRIKGGRTWLRHLLYQAALVASNHNPTLAAFAKRLKQKGKPHKLVIIAVARKRIITANALLTKNVLWNNR
;
A
#
# COMPACT_ATOMS: atom_id res chain seq x y z
N MET A 1 20.12 -5.77 -0.17
CA MET A 1 19.80 -7.22 -0.31
C MET A 1 18.97 -7.34 -1.57
N THR A 2 19.28 -8.23 -2.50
CA THR A 2 18.54 -8.29 -3.77
C THR A 2 17.35 -9.24 -3.66
N ILE A 3 16.13 -8.76 -3.87
CA ILE A 3 14.92 -9.59 -3.99
C ILE A 3 14.28 -9.32 -5.35
N ALA A 4 14.05 -10.37 -6.14
CA ALA A 4 13.47 -10.27 -7.49
C ALA A 4 14.20 -9.26 -8.41
N GLY A 5 15.53 -9.13 -8.28
CA GLY A 5 16.34 -8.20 -9.08
C GLY A 5 16.37 -6.75 -8.58
N PHE A 6 15.67 -6.42 -7.50
CA PHE A 6 15.68 -5.09 -6.89
C PHE A 6 16.56 -5.07 -5.65
N ASP A 7 17.43 -4.05 -5.52
CA ASP A 7 18.10 -3.79 -4.24
C ASP A 7 17.08 -3.27 -3.23
N VAL A 8 16.77 -4.12 -2.26
CA VAL A 8 15.85 -3.81 -1.17
C VAL A 8 16.62 -3.69 0.14
N ARG A 9 16.24 -2.68 0.93
CA ARG A 9 16.67 -2.53 2.31
C ARG A 9 15.68 -3.27 3.21
N GLN A 10 16.14 -4.30 3.91
CA GLN A 10 15.32 -4.94 4.94
C GLN A 10 15.03 -3.93 6.05
N VAL A 11 13.78 -3.91 6.50
CA VAL A 11 13.39 -3.21 7.72
C VAL A 11 13.51 -4.20 8.87
N SER A 12 14.13 -3.78 9.98
CA SER A 12 14.19 -4.61 11.19
C SER A 12 12.80 -5.12 11.59
N ALA A 13 12.68 -6.42 11.81
CA ALA A 13 11.45 -7.05 12.25
C ALA A 13 10.90 -6.40 13.54
N ALA A 14 11.76 -5.91 14.43
CA ALA A 14 11.32 -5.20 15.64
C ALA A 14 10.53 -3.92 15.32
N HIS A 15 11.01 -3.11 14.37
CA HIS A 15 10.31 -1.90 13.93
C HIS A 15 8.96 -2.20 13.28
N VAL A 16 8.92 -3.25 12.46
CA VAL A 16 7.69 -3.71 11.82
C VAL A 16 6.69 -4.24 12.86
N ARG A 17 7.15 -5.00 13.85
CA ARG A 17 6.33 -5.55 14.94
C ARG A 17 5.77 -4.46 15.85
N ASN A 18 6.60 -3.49 16.26
CA ASN A 18 6.16 -2.36 17.08
C ASN A 18 5.09 -1.54 16.36
N PHE A 19 5.28 -1.34 15.05
CA PHE A 19 4.29 -0.67 14.23
C PHE A 19 2.98 -1.49 14.11
N ALA A 20 3.06 -2.80 13.85
CA ALA A 20 1.88 -3.67 13.79
C ALA A 20 1.12 -3.71 15.13
N ARG A 21 1.84 -3.75 16.25
CA ARG A 21 1.29 -3.67 17.61
C ARG A 21 0.56 -2.35 17.85
N SER A 22 1.11 -1.22 17.38
CA SER A 22 0.45 0.09 17.47
C SER A 22 -0.89 0.16 16.72
N LEU A 23 -1.09 -0.73 15.74
CA LEU A 23 -2.34 -0.88 14.98
C LEU A 23 -3.28 -1.92 15.59
N GLY A 24 -2.96 -2.47 16.76
CA GLY A 24 -3.74 -3.53 17.42
C GLY A 24 -3.51 -4.94 16.87
N ASN A 25 -2.42 -5.19 16.13
CA ASN A 25 -2.11 -6.52 15.59
C ASN A 25 -0.93 -7.18 16.33
N LEU A 26 -1.05 -8.46 16.70
CA LEU A 26 0.06 -9.27 17.21
C LEU A 26 0.88 -9.82 16.04
N ALA A 27 1.93 -9.11 15.64
CA ALA A 27 2.93 -9.67 14.72
C ALA A 27 4.00 -10.40 15.54
N LYS A 28 3.90 -11.73 15.69
CA LYS A 28 4.92 -12.53 16.37
C LYS A 28 6.05 -12.94 15.42
N THR A 29 5.72 -13.42 14.21
CA THR A 29 6.75 -13.75 13.19
C THR A 29 6.19 -13.78 11.76
N ASP A 30 4.94 -13.34 11.57
CA ASP A 30 4.19 -13.63 10.35
C ASP A 30 4.42 -12.61 9.23
N LEU A 31 4.22 -13.08 8.00
CA LEU A 31 4.10 -12.26 6.80
C LEU A 31 3.14 -11.09 7.06
N LEU A 32 3.56 -9.89 6.67
CA LEU A 32 2.73 -8.72 6.89
C LEU A 32 1.43 -8.83 6.09
N GLY A 33 0.31 -8.82 6.80
CA GLY A 33 -1.00 -8.80 6.17
C GLY A 33 -1.21 -7.51 5.38
N GLU A 34 -2.11 -7.56 4.40
CA GLU A 34 -2.39 -6.45 3.47
C GLU A 34 -2.65 -5.11 4.18
N LYS A 35 -3.36 -5.15 5.32
CA LYS A 35 -3.69 -3.98 6.13
C LYS A 35 -2.46 -3.38 6.83
N GLN A 36 -1.54 -4.22 7.30
CA GLN A 36 -0.34 -3.81 8.01
C GLN A 36 0.65 -3.13 7.06
N VAL A 37 0.86 -3.71 5.87
CA VAL A 37 1.73 -3.12 4.84
C VAL A 37 1.18 -1.78 4.35
N ALA A 38 -0.12 -1.72 4.06
CA ALA A 38 -0.76 -0.47 3.66
C ALA A 38 -0.67 0.60 4.76
N ALA A 39 -0.79 0.21 6.04
CA ALA A 39 -0.65 1.14 7.15
C ALA A 39 0.79 1.62 7.33
N LEU A 40 1.79 0.74 7.15
CA LEU A 40 3.21 1.06 7.28
C LEU A 40 3.66 2.02 6.17
N ALA A 41 3.10 1.83 4.98
CA ALA A 41 3.20 2.77 3.86
C ALA A 41 2.41 4.08 4.07
N GLY A 42 1.63 4.20 5.15
CA GLY A 42 0.81 5.38 5.43
C GLY A 42 -0.32 5.54 4.42
N LEU A 43 -0.97 4.46 3.96
CA LEU A 43 -2.06 4.46 2.99
C LEU A 43 -3.40 3.99 3.57
N THR A 44 -3.42 3.58 4.84
CA THR A 44 -4.63 3.11 5.52
C THR A 44 -5.43 4.29 6.10
N PRO A 45 -6.73 4.42 5.79
CA PRO A 45 -7.60 5.39 6.44
C PRO A 45 -7.79 5.02 7.91
N ILE A 46 -7.54 5.97 8.81
CA ILE A 46 -7.75 5.86 10.25
C ILE A 46 -9.12 6.45 10.58
N ASN A 47 -9.84 5.79 11.49
CA ASN A 47 -11.09 6.32 12.03
C ASN A 47 -10.78 7.64 12.76
N SER A 48 -11.48 8.70 12.38
CA SER A 48 -11.46 9.97 13.07
C SER A 48 -12.84 10.14 13.72
N ASP A 49 -12.89 10.78 14.89
CA ASP A 49 -14.17 11.15 15.52
C ASP A 49 -15.02 12.05 14.62
N SER A 50 -14.37 12.77 13.69
CA SER A 50 -15.06 13.32 12.52
C SER A 50 -15.35 12.18 11.54
N ARG A 51 -16.61 11.99 11.13
CA ARG A 51 -17.11 10.94 10.19
C ARG A 51 -16.34 10.81 8.85
N LYS A 52 -15.33 11.66 8.59
CA LYS A 52 -14.40 11.64 7.46
C LYS A 52 -13.11 10.91 7.86
N ARG A 53 -12.88 9.72 7.28
CA ARG A 53 -11.63 8.96 7.48
C ARG A 53 -10.44 9.69 6.86
N ARG A 54 -9.34 9.81 7.61
CA ARG A 54 -8.10 10.48 7.18
C ARG A 54 -6.92 9.52 7.26
N ILE A 55 -5.93 9.73 6.42
CA ILE A 55 -4.67 9.00 6.47
C ILE A 55 -3.71 9.79 7.36
N LYS A 56 -3.15 9.15 8.39
CA LYS A 56 -2.18 9.73 9.34
C LYS A 56 -1.12 8.68 9.68
N GLY A 57 0.12 9.12 9.96
CA GLY A 57 1.22 8.23 10.32
C GLY A 57 1.87 7.50 9.13
N GLY A 58 2.60 6.43 9.43
CA GLY A 58 3.38 5.66 8.46
C GLY A 58 4.63 6.39 7.94
N ARG A 59 5.27 5.84 6.90
CA ARG A 59 6.44 6.45 6.27
C ARG A 59 6.04 7.49 5.22
N THR A 60 6.14 8.78 5.55
CA THR A 60 5.74 9.89 4.66
C THR A 60 6.42 9.84 3.29
N TRP A 61 7.72 9.57 3.23
CA TRP A 61 8.45 9.44 1.96
C TRP A 61 7.89 8.31 1.10
N LEU A 62 7.57 7.16 1.70
CA LEU A 62 7.02 5.99 1.03
C LEU A 62 5.60 6.26 0.51
N ARG A 63 4.79 7.00 1.28
CA ARG A 63 3.49 7.49 0.82
C ARG A 63 3.61 8.38 -0.41
N HIS A 64 4.56 9.32 -0.42
CA HIS A 64 4.78 10.21 -1.58
C HIS A 64 5.24 9.43 -2.81
N LEU A 65 6.19 8.51 -2.63
CA LEU A 65 6.66 7.63 -3.71
C LEU A 65 5.52 6.79 -4.29
N LEU A 66 4.72 6.14 -3.43
CA LEU A 66 3.59 5.32 -3.85
C LEU A 66 2.48 6.16 -4.50
N TYR A 67 2.31 7.42 -4.09
CA TYR A 67 1.38 8.34 -4.74
C TYR A 67 1.82 8.65 -6.18
N GLN A 68 3.10 8.99 -6.40
CA GLN A 68 3.65 9.23 -7.73
C GLN A 68 3.57 7.98 -8.61
N ALA A 69 3.96 6.84 -8.05
CA ALA A 69 3.83 5.56 -8.74
C ALA A 69 2.37 5.24 -9.09
N ALA A 70 1.42 5.55 -8.22
CA ALA A 70 0.00 5.34 -8.47
C ALA A 70 -0.57 6.28 -9.52
N LEU A 71 -0.08 7.52 -9.64
CA LEU A 71 -0.45 8.43 -10.72
C LEU A 71 -0.13 7.81 -12.09
N VAL A 72 1.12 7.38 -12.28
CA VAL A 72 1.56 6.74 -13.53
C VAL A 72 0.77 5.46 -13.80
N ALA A 73 0.63 4.61 -12.79
CA ALA A 73 -0.09 3.34 -12.95
C ALA A 73 -1.59 3.50 -13.24
N SER A 74 -2.21 4.60 -12.80
CA SER A 74 -3.62 4.88 -13.09
C SER A 74 -3.88 5.20 -14.57
N ASN A 75 -2.83 5.49 -15.35
CA ASN A 75 -2.93 5.78 -16.77
C ASN A 75 -2.35 4.66 -17.64
N HIS A 76 -1.21 4.07 -17.24
CA HIS A 76 -0.45 3.15 -18.10
C HIS A 76 -0.70 1.66 -17.82
N ASN A 77 -1.19 1.30 -16.63
CA ASN A 77 -1.48 -0.11 -16.32
C ASN A 77 -2.97 -0.38 -16.53
N PRO A 78 -3.38 -1.21 -17.50
CA PRO A 78 -4.80 -1.42 -17.84
C PRO A 78 -5.66 -1.83 -16.64
N THR A 79 -5.15 -2.75 -15.81
CA THR A 79 -5.84 -3.28 -14.64
C THR A 79 -6.05 -2.22 -13.55
N LEU A 80 -5.06 -1.37 -13.31
CA LEU A 80 -5.15 -0.28 -12.34
C LEU A 80 -5.90 0.94 -12.89
N ALA A 81 -5.79 1.21 -14.18
CA ALA A 81 -6.55 2.24 -14.88
C ALA A 81 -8.06 1.94 -14.86
N ALA A 82 -8.45 0.70 -15.14
CA ALA A 82 -9.84 0.27 -15.02
C ALA A 82 -10.38 0.42 -13.58
N PHE A 83 -9.56 0.05 -12.59
CA PHE A 83 -9.90 0.24 -11.18
C PHE A 83 -10.07 1.73 -10.82
N ALA A 84 -9.15 2.59 -11.29
CA ALA A 84 -9.21 4.03 -11.08
C ALA A 84 -10.45 4.65 -11.75
N LYS A 85 -10.74 4.28 -13.00
CA LYS A 85 -11.93 4.71 -13.76
C LYS A 85 -13.22 4.36 -13.01
N ARG A 86 -13.33 3.12 -12.51
CA ARG A 86 -14.49 2.67 -11.72
C ARG A 86 -14.69 3.51 -10.46
N LEU A 87 -13.62 3.91 -9.78
CA LEU A 87 -13.72 4.77 -8.59
C LEU A 87 -14.10 6.22 -8.96
N LYS A 88 -13.56 6.75 -10.06
CA LYS A 88 -13.93 8.07 -10.58
C LYS A 88 -15.41 8.12 -10.96
N GLN A 89 -15.93 7.10 -11.64
CA GLN A 89 -17.34 6.96 -12.01
C GLN A 89 -18.27 6.92 -10.78
N LYS A 90 -17.79 6.44 -9.63
CA LYS A 90 -18.51 6.48 -8.35
C LYS A 90 -18.45 7.85 -7.64
N GLY A 91 -18.01 8.90 -8.33
CA GLY A 91 -17.90 10.26 -7.79
C GLY A 91 -16.81 10.42 -6.72
N LYS A 92 -15.83 9.52 -6.64
CA LYS A 92 -14.77 9.64 -5.64
C LYS A 92 -13.78 10.77 -6.02
N PRO A 93 -13.39 11.63 -5.07
CA PRO A 93 -12.37 12.66 -5.30
C PRO A 93 -11.07 12.07 -5.86
N HIS A 94 -10.43 12.77 -6.79
CA HIS A 94 -9.21 12.33 -7.47
C HIS A 94 -8.14 11.81 -6.51
N LYS A 95 -7.85 12.55 -5.44
CA LYS A 95 -6.85 12.17 -4.43
C LYS A 95 -7.16 10.82 -3.77
N LEU A 96 -8.43 10.51 -3.50
CA LEU A 96 -8.82 9.22 -2.92
C LEU A 96 -8.67 8.07 -3.91
N VAL A 97 -8.91 8.33 -5.20
CA VAL A 97 -8.69 7.34 -6.26
C VAL A 97 -7.22 6.95 -6.32
N ILE A 98 -6.30 7.93 -6.38
CA ILE A 98 -4.86 7.67 -6.46
C ILE A 98 -4.36 6.93 -5.21
N ILE A 99 -4.81 7.33 -4.03
CA ILE A 99 -4.48 6.64 -2.78
C ILE A 99 -5.00 5.19 -2.76
N ALA A 100 -6.20 4.94 -3.30
CA ALA A 100 -6.73 3.58 -3.41
C ALA A 100 -5.91 2.73 -4.39
N VAL A 101 -5.45 3.31 -5.51
CA VAL A 101 -4.54 2.65 -6.45
C VAL A 101 -3.20 2.35 -5.79
N ALA A 102 -2.61 3.31 -5.06
CA ALA A 102 -1.38 3.12 -4.30
C ALA A 102 -1.52 1.97 -3.29
N ARG A 103 -2.64 1.92 -2.56
CA ARG A 103 -2.95 0.85 -1.61
C ARG A 103 -3.07 -0.51 -2.31
N LYS A 104 -3.74 -0.57 -3.47
CA LYS A 104 -3.84 -1.81 -4.25
C LYS A 104 -2.45 -2.28 -4.73
N ARG A 105 -1.61 -1.36 -5.23
CA ARG A 105 -0.25 -1.68 -5.69
C ARG A 105 0.63 -2.28 -4.59
N ILE A 106 0.69 -1.65 -3.41
CA ILE A 106 1.56 -2.13 -2.33
C ILE A 106 1.10 -3.49 -1.79
N ILE A 107 -0.22 -3.74 -1.75
CA ILE A 107 -0.79 -5.03 -1.36
C ILE A 107 -0.41 -6.11 -2.37
N THR A 108 -0.57 -5.83 -3.67
CA THR A 108 -0.20 -6.76 -4.73
C THR A 108 1.31 -7.05 -4.72
N ALA A 109 2.15 -6.03 -4.58
CA ALA A 109 3.60 -6.21 -4.47
C ALA A 109 3.97 -7.09 -3.28
N ASN A 110 3.36 -6.85 -2.11
CA ASN A 110 3.59 -7.68 -0.93
C ASN A 110 3.15 -9.13 -1.15
N ALA A 111 2.01 -9.36 -1.82
CA ALA A 111 1.52 -10.71 -2.13
C ALA A 111 2.45 -11.47 -3.09
N LEU A 112 3.02 -10.80 -4.09
CA LEU A 112 3.99 -11.39 -5.02
C LEU A 112 5.28 -11.77 -4.32
N LEU A 113 5.83 -10.85 -3.51
CA LEU A 113 7.05 -11.09 -2.74
C LEU A 113 6.87 -12.21 -1.72
N THR A 114 5.71 -12.25 -1.06
CA THR A 114 5.35 -13.31 -0.11
C THR A 114 5.30 -14.69 -0.78
N LYS A 115 4.79 -14.75 -2.02
CA LYS A 115 4.67 -15.99 -2.78
C LYS A 115 5.91 -16.33 -3.61
N ASN A 116 6.92 -15.45 -3.62
CA ASN A 116 8.07 -15.52 -4.51
C ASN A 116 7.69 -15.71 -6.00
N VAL A 117 6.60 -15.08 -6.43
CA VAL A 117 6.08 -15.18 -7.81
C VAL A 117 6.41 -13.90 -8.56
N LEU A 118 6.92 -14.04 -9.78
CA LEU A 118 7.16 -12.91 -10.67
C LEU A 118 5.83 -12.28 -11.12
N TRP A 119 5.85 -10.96 -11.33
CA TRP A 119 4.70 -10.26 -11.86
C TRP A 119 4.34 -10.78 -13.26
N ASN A 120 3.13 -11.33 -13.40
CA ASN A 120 2.59 -11.75 -14.70
C ASN A 120 1.64 -10.65 -15.20
N ASN A 121 1.98 -10.03 -16.34
CA ASN A 121 1.12 -9.06 -17.01
C ASN A 121 -0.11 -9.77 -17.58
N ARG A 122 -1.19 -9.86 -16.79
CA ARG A 122 -2.53 -10.18 -17.27
C ARG A 122 -3.47 -9.02 -17.01
#